data_AF-A0A0W7X202-F1
#
_entry.id   AF-A0A0W7X202-F1
#
_cell.length_a   1.000
_cell.length_b   1.000
_cell.length_c   1.000
_cell.angle_alpha   90.00
_cell.angle_beta   90.00
_cell.angle_gamma   90.00
#
_symmetry.space_group_name_H-M   'P 1'
#
loop_
_entity.id
_entity.type
_entity.pdbx_description
1 polymer ?
#
loop_
_entity_poly.entity_id
_entity_poly.type
_entity_poly.pdbx_seq_one_letter_code
_entity_poly.pdbx_strand_id
1 'polypeptide(L)'
;MELTMAADELRTAVNRLRRAQGQINGVIKMIEEGRDCEDVVTQLAAASRALDKAGFAIIATGLQHCLTDTGPAESGDRERMRARLEKLFLSLA
;
A
#
# COMPACT_ATOMS: atom_id res chain seq x y z
N MET A 1 -13.09 -10.59 13.49
CA MET A 1 -11.90 -9.83 13.93
C MET A 1 -11.58 -8.79 12.87
N GLU A 2 -11.80 -7.51 13.20
CA GLU A 2 -11.42 -6.39 12.33
C GLU A 2 -9.90 -6.21 12.40
N LEU A 3 -9.25 -5.94 11.25
CA LEU A 3 -7.85 -5.54 11.17
C LEU A 3 -7.74 -4.08 11.67
N THR A 4 -7.83 -3.87 12.97
CA THR A 4 -7.60 -2.55 13.57
C THR A 4 -6.10 -2.37 13.77
N MET A 5 -5.39 -2.00 12.72
CA MET A 5 -3.98 -1.61 12.82
C MET A 5 -3.90 -0.23 13.47
N ALA A 6 -3.01 -0.05 14.44
CA ALA A 6 -2.83 1.25 15.07
C ALA A 6 -2.30 2.26 14.03
N ALA A 7 -2.82 3.50 14.06
CA ALA A 7 -2.47 4.52 13.07
C ALA A 7 -0.95 4.79 12.99
N ASP A 8 -0.22 4.62 14.09
CA ASP A 8 1.24 4.76 14.15
C ASP A 8 1.99 3.66 13.36
N GLU A 9 1.48 2.43 13.31
CA GLU A 9 2.09 1.31 12.58
C GLU A 9 2.04 1.54 11.06
N LEU A 10 1.05 2.31 10.59
CA LEU A 10 0.86 2.67 9.18
C LEU A 10 1.45 4.02 8.80
N ARG A 11 2.09 4.74 9.72
CA ARG A 11 2.66 6.09 9.46
C ARG A 11 3.59 6.12 8.24
N THR A 12 4.39 5.07 8.06
CA THR A 12 5.29 4.94 6.90
C THR A 12 4.50 4.77 5.59
N ALA A 13 3.42 3.99 5.60
CA ALA A 13 2.54 3.84 4.45
C ALA A 13 1.84 5.15 4.11
N VAL A 14 1.32 5.87 5.11
CA VAL A 14 0.72 7.21 4.94
C VAL A 14 1.69 8.19 4.29
N ASN A 15 2.95 8.21 4.73
CA ASN A 15 3.97 9.08 4.13
C ASN A 15 4.27 8.73 2.66
N ARG A 16 4.17 7.46 2.27
CA ARG A 16 4.30 7.04 0.87
C ARG A 16 3.06 7.42 0.05
N LEU A 17 1.86 7.22 0.59
CA LEU A 17 0.60 7.64 -0.04
C LEU A 17 0.56 9.14 -0.29
N ARG A 18 1.03 9.97 0.66
CA ARG A 18 1.14 11.43 0.47
C ARG A 18 2.08 11.81 -0.68
N ARG A 19 3.17 11.07 -0.88
CA ARG A 19 4.06 11.29 -2.03
C ARG A 19 3.38 10.89 -3.34
N ALA A 20 2.72 9.74 -3.37
CA ALA A 20 1.96 9.30 -4.54
C ALA A 20 0.85 10.31 -4.90
N GLN A 21 0.16 10.86 -3.89
CA GLN A 21 -0.84 11.92 -4.08
C GLN A 21 -0.23 13.15 -4.76
N GLY A 22 0.95 13.61 -4.33
CA GLY A 22 1.66 14.70 -4.99
C GLY A 22 2.01 14.40 -6.44
N GLN A 23 2.41 13.17 -6.75
CA GLN A 23 2.69 12.74 -8.12
C GLN A 23 1.43 12.70 -8.99
N ILE A 24 0.32 12.18 -8.46
CA ILE A 24 -0.98 12.15 -9.16
C ILE A 24 -1.45 13.58 -9.46
N ASN A 25 -1.37 14.49 -8.48
CA ASN A 25 -1.69 15.90 -8.70
C ASN A 25 -0.80 16.52 -9.78
N GLY A 26 0.48 16.16 -9.81
CA GLY A 26 1.40 16.54 -10.88
C GLY A 26 0.94 16.04 -12.25
N VAL A 27 0.60 14.75 -12.38
CA VAL A 27 0.09 14.16 -13.62
C VAL A 27 -1.18 14.86 -14.11
N ILE A 28 -2.14 15.13 -13.22
CA ILE A 28 -3.38 15.86 -13.56
C ILE A 28 -3.03 17.23 -14.14
N LYS A 29 -2.17 17.99 -13.46
CA LYS A 29 -1.72 19.31 -13.94
C LYS A 29 -1.03 19.22 -15.30
N MET A 30 -0.20 18.21 -15.53
CA MET A 30 0.46 18.01 -16.83
C MET A 30 -0.54 17.79 -17.96
N ILE A 31 -1.63 17.06 -17.69
CA ILE A 31 -2.72 16.84 -18.65
C ILE A 31 -3.49 18.14 -18.90
N GLU A 32 -3.83 18.88 -17.84
CA GLU A 32 -4.52 20.18 -17.94
C GLU A 32 -3.70 21.23 -18.71
N GLU A 33 -2.37 21.18 -18.60
CA GLU A 33 -1.43 22.03 -19.33
C GLU A 33 -1.15 21.56 -20.77
N GLY A 34 -1.71 20.41 -21.19
CA GLY A 34 -1.52 19.88 -22.53
C GLY A 34 -0.09 19.40 -22.81
N ARG A 35 0.62 18.88 -21.80
CA ARG A 35 1.97 18.35 -21.97
C ARG A 35 2.00 17.08 -22.83
N ASP A 36 3.20 16.75 -23.30
CA ASP A 36 3.45 15.58 -24.14
C ASP A 36 3.01 14.26 -23.47
N CYS A 37 2.51 13.34 -24.29
CA CYS A 37 1.98 12.06 -23.84
C CYS A 37 3.05 11.18 -23.18
N GLU A 38 4.28 11.15 -23.72
CA GLU A 38 5.38 10.35 -23.18
C GLU A 38 5.79 10.84 -21.78
N ASP A 39 5.83 12.15 -21.60
CA ASP A 39 6.08 12.80 -20.31
C ASP A 39 5.01 12.44 -19.27
N VAL A 40 3.72 12.52 -19.66
CA VAL A 40 2.58 12.19 -18.79
C VAL A 40 2.61 10.72 -18.39
N VAL A 41 2.80 9.80 -19.34
CA VAL A 41 2.85 8.36 -19.09
C VAL A 41 4.04 8.00 -18.20
N THR A 42 5.19 8.64 -18.38
CA THR A 42 6.38 8.45 -17.54
C THR A 42 6.10 8.85 -16.09
N GLN A 43 5.48 10.01 -15.86
CA GLN A 43 5.12 10.45 -14.51
C GLN A 43 4.01 9.59 -13.89
N LEU A 44 3.04 9.14 -14.68
CA LEU A 44 2.00 8.21 -14.23
C LEU A 44 2.60 6.87 -13.78
N ALA A 45 3.56 6.32 -14.54
CA ALA A 45 4.26 5.11 -14.15
C ALA A 45 5.06 5.29 -12.84
N ALA A 46 5.65 6.47 -12.62
CA ALA A 46 6.32 6.80 -11.37
C ALA A 46 5.33 6.86 -10.19
N ALA A 47 4.13 7.44 -10.41
CA ALA A 47 3.07 7.47 -9.41
C ALA A 47 2.56 6.07 -9.06
N SER A 48 2.36 5.21 -10.08
CA SER A 48 1.96 3.80 -9.88
C SER A 48 2.95 3.07 -8.98
N ARG A 49 4.26 3.15 -9.29
CA ARG A 49 5.31 2.51 -8.48
C ARG A 49 5.34 3.02 -7.04
N ALA A 50 4.99 4.28 -6.80
CA ALA A 50 4.90 4.82 -5.45
C ALA A 50 3.68 4.27 -4.68
N LEU A 51 2.55 4.07 -5.38
CA LEU A 51 1.37 3.41 -4.82
C LEU A 51 1.68 1.94 -4.47
N ASP A 52 2.33 1.20 -5.36
CA ASP A 52 2.70 -0.21 -5.12
C ASP A 52 3.55 -0.35 -3.85
N LYS A 53 4.56 0.53 -3.72
CA LYS A 53 5.42 0.59 -2.51
C LYS A 53 4.64 0.93 -1.24
N ALA A 54 3.56 1.71 -1.34
CA ALA A 54 2.69 1.96 -0.20
C ALA A 54 1.85 0.72 0.14
N GLY A 55 1.28 0.05 -0.87
CA GLY A 55 0.53 -1.20 -0.71
C GLY A 55 1.36 -2.30 -0.06
N PHE A 56 2.59 -2.53 -0.54
CA PHE A 56 3.52 -3.49 0.07
C PHE A 56 3.83 -3.17 1.54
N ALA A 57 3.98 -1.90 1.88
CA ALA A 57 4.24 -1.49 3.25
C ALA A 57 3.06 -1.82 4.18
N ILE A 58 1.82 -1.59 3.73
CA ILE A 58 0.60 -1.90 4.50
C ILE A 58 0.51 -3.40 4.75
N ILE A 59 0.70 -4.22 3.71
CA ILE A 59 0.60 -5.67 3.81
C ILE A 59 1.73 -6.23 4.69
N ALA A 60 2.96 -5.75 4.53
CA ALA A 60 4.09 -6.16 5.36
C ALA A 60 3.84 -5.87 6.84
N THR A 61 3.33 -4.67 7.17
CA THR A 61 2.96 -4.34 8.55
C THR A 61 1.85 -5.25 9.07
N GLY A 62 0.82 -5.54 8.25
CA GLY A 62 -0.26 -6.44 8.63
C GLY A 62 0.21 -7.88 8.87
N LEU A 63 1.14 -8.37 8.05
CA LEU A 63 1.74 -9.70 8.21
C LEU A 63 2.60 -9.77 9.47
N GLN A 64 3.41 -8.75 9.72
CA GLN A 64 4.22 -8.67 10.94
C GLN A 64 3.33 -8.67 12.18
N HIS A 65 2.26 -7.88 12.18
CA HIS A 65 1.29 -7.85 13.28
C HIS A 65 0.67 -9.23 13.53
N CYS A 66 0.27 -9.96 12.47
CA CYS A 66 -0.25 -11.33 12.61
C CYS A 66 0.76 -12.33 13.19
N LEU A 67 2.05 -12.14 12.92
CA LEU A 67 3.12 -13.01 13.42
C LEU A 67 3.52 -12.68 14.87
N THR A 68 3.42 -11.40 15.27
CA THR A 68 3.84 -10.93 16.60
C THR A 68 2.69 -10.87 17.61
N ASP A 69 1.44 -10.90 17.16
CA ASP A 69 0.28 -10.90 18.05
C ASP A 69 0.14 -12.27 18.74
N THR A 70 0.64 -12.32 19.98
CA THR A 70 0.61 -13.48 20.88
C THR A 70 -0.70 -13.59 21.68
N GLY A 71 -1.75 -12.86 21.29
CA GLY A 71 -3.06 -12.94 21.93
C GLY A 71 -3.69 -14.34 21.89
N PRO A 72 -4.79 -14.57 22.65
CA PRO A 72 -5.44 -15.87 22.81
C PRO A 72 -6.14 -16.38 21.53
N ALA A 73 -5.87 -15.79 20.37
CA ALA A 73 -6.42 -16.22 19.09
C ALA A 73 -6.08 -17.69 18.84
N GLU A 74 -7.10 -18.45 18.42
CA GLU A 74 -6.94 -19.84 18.02
C GLU A 74 -5.97 -19.94 16.83
N SER A 75 -5.14 -20.97 16.81
CA SER A 75 -4.16 -21.22 15.74
C SER A 75 -4.78 -21.19 14.33
N GLY A 76 -6.04 -21.62 14.19
CA GLY A 76 -6.76 -21.63 12.93
C GLY A 76 -7.13 -20.25 12.37
N ASP A 77 -7.34 -19.23 13.23
CA ASP A 77 -7.64 -17.87 12.77
C ASP A 77 -6.41 -17.14 12.25
N ARG A 78 -5.24 -17.36 12.88
CA ARG A 78 -3.97 -16.82 12.42
C ARG A 78 -3.60 -17.35 11.03
N GLU A 79 -3.76 -18.66 10.81
CA GLU A 79 -3.47 -19.28 9.51
C GLU A 79 -4.37 -18.73 8.39
N ARG A 80 -5.67 -18.57 8.66
CA ARG A 80 -6.61 -17.94 7.71
C ARG A 80 -6.23 -16.49 7.40
N MET A 81 -5.85 -15.72 8.42
CA MET A 81 -5.45 -14.32 8.24
C MET A 81 -4.16 -14.21 7.42
N ARG A 82 -3.16 -15.04 7.73
CA ARG A 82 -1.91 -15.14 6.98
C ARG A 82 -2.17 -15.45 5.51
N ALA A 83 -2.94 -16.51 5.22
CA ALA A 83 -3.27 -16.89 3.85
C ALA A 83 -3.98 -15.77 3.08
N ARG A 84 -4.84 -14.98 3.77
CA ARG A 84 -5.50 -13.82 3.18
C ARG A 84 -4.52 -12.70 2.85
N LEU A 85 -3.56 -12.41 3.73
CA LEU A 85 -2.52 -11.39 3.50
C LEU A 85 -1.55 -11.81 2.39
N GLU A 86 -1.17 -13.08 2.33
CA GLU A 86 -0.37 -13.63 1.22
C GLU A 86 -1.08 -13.46 -0.12
N LYS A 87 -2.39 -13.74 -0.19
CA LYS A 87 -3.19 -13.52 -1.40
C LYS A 87 -3.23 -12.04 -1.81
N LEU A 88 -3.36 -11.12 -0.85
CA LEU A 88 -3.31 -9.69 -1.12
C LEU A 88 -1.93 -9.27 -1.64
N PHE A 89 -0.86 -9.80 -1.06
CA PHE A 89 0.51 -9.51 -1.50
C PHE A 89 0.74 -9.92 -2.95
N LEU A 90 0.32 -11.13 -3.33
CA LEU A 90 0.44 -11.65 -4.69
C LEU A 90 -0.40 -10.87 -5.71
N SER A 91 -1.43 -10.13 -5.29
CA SER A 91 -2.22 -9.27 -6.19
C SER A 91 -1.57 -7.93 -6.52
N LEU A 92 -0.52 -7.56 -5.78
CA LEU A 92 0.27 -6.34 -5.99
C LEU A 92 1.59 -6.61 -6.73
N ALA A 93 1.91 -7.88 -6.99
CA ALA A 93 3.16 -8.34 -7.62
C ALA A 93 3.03 -8.50 -9.14
#